data_AF-A0AAD7H8N8-F1
#
_entry.id   AF-A0AAD7H8N8-F1
#
_cell.length_a   1.000
_cell.length_b   1.000
_cell.length_c   1.000
_cell.angle_alpha   90.00
_cell.angle_beta   90.00
_cell.angle_gamma   90.00
#
_symmetry.space_group_name_H-M   'P 1'
#
loop_
_entity.id
_entity.type
_entity.pdbx_description
1 polymer ?
#
loop_
_entity_poly.entity_id
_entity_poly.type
_entity_poly.pdbx_seq_one_letter_code
_entity_poly.pdbx_strand_id
1 'polypeptide(L)'
;MISADGPMHNVTDDRDTHTRTLNMAGGKLFTFRECDIPDPPAVSYAKSIEELPRVWDDNSLDWNGTSPLSINNTPIHLVYWPTVYKYWRGTQWKGVKKTWFDWKILIRAMSGKSMVDFWVRYSTPDKFGKLHPLKYTPLLARLAAQRRLADEKLADLARRELTTEQLTYRKGVQLHVMTKPAMIAACYRRLKGIDVEDEGYDDE
;
A
#
# COMPACT_ATOMS: atom_id res chain seq x y z
N MET A 1 -56.13 -15.29 31.54
CA MET A 1 -55.22 -15.69 30.45
C MET A 1 -54.85 -14.41 29.72
N ILE A 2 -53.69 -13.85 30.03
CA ILE A 2 -53.19 -12.60 29.44
C ILE A 2 -52.01 -12.99 28.55
N SER A 3 -52.14 -12.67 27.26
CA SER A 3 -51.08 -12.74 26.26
C SER A 3 -49.88 -11.89 26.66
N ALA A 4 -48.69 -12.37 26.35
CA ALA A 4 -47.48 -11.56 26.28
C ALA A 4 -46.62 -12.06 25.12
N ASP A 5 -46.96 -11.61 23.91
CA ASP A 5 -46.00 -11.52 22.80
C ASP A 5 -45.04 -10.37 23.16
N GLY A 6 -43.83 -10.73 23.58
CA GLY A 6 -42.74 -9.78 23.79
C GLY A 6 -42.10 -9.41 22.44
N PRO A 7 -41.73 -8.14 22.22
CA PRO A 7 -41.20 -7.69 20.95
C PRO A 7 -39.80 -8.27 20.73
N MET A 8 -39.56 -8.86 19.55
CA MET A 8 -38.21 -9.15 19.07
C MET A 8 -37.43 -7.83 19.02
N HIS A 9 -36.50 -7.66 19.96
CA HIS A 9 -35.44 -6.67 19.80
C HIS A 9 -34.65 -7.04 18.55
N ASN A 10 -34.95 -6.34 17.46
CA ASN A 10 -34.05 -6.23 16.31
C ASN A 10 -32.81 -5.50 16.83
N VAL A 11 -31.82 -6.27 17.28
CA VAL A 11 -30.46 -5.77 17.48
C VAL A 11 -29.94 -5.49 16.09
N THR A 12 -30.16 -4.27 15.60
CA THR A 12 -29.42 -3.74 14.46
C THR A 12 -27.95 -3.77 14.87
N ASP A 13 -27.20 -4.68 14.28
CA ASP A 13 -25.75 -4.76 14.39
C ASP A 13 -25.18 -3.39 14.03
N ASP A 14 -24.52 -2.71 14.98
CA ASP A 14 -24.04 -1.33 14.85
C ASP A 14 -23.06 -1.16 13.66
N ARG A 15 -22.53 -2.28 13.16
CA ARG A 15 -21.73 -2.37 11.92
C ARG A 15 -22.51 -2.03 10.64
N ASP A 16 -23.84 -2.00 10.68
CA ASP A 16 -24.69 -1.73 9.51
C ASP A 16 -24.80 -0.22 9.19
N THR A 17 -24.35 0.65 10.11
CA THR A 17 -24.41 2.12 9.95
C THR A 17 -23.08 2.74 9.50
N HIS A 18 -21.96 2.04 9.72
CA HIS A 18 -20.62 2.55 9.44
C HIS A 18 -20.29 2.44 7.94
N THR A 19 -20.17 3.60 7.27
CA THR A 19 -19.85 3.70 5.84
C THR A 19 -18.51 4.37 5.57
N ARG A 20 -17.87 4.00 4.46
CA ARG A 20 -16.64 4.61 3.93
C ARG A 20 -16.76 4.81 2.45
N THR A 21 -16.06 5.83 1.95
CA THR A 21 -16.06 6.19 0.54
C THR A 21 -14.65 6.12 -0.03
N LEU A 22 -14.49 5.41 -1.14
CA LEU A 22 -13.29 5.45 -1.98
C LEU A 22 -13.47 6.55 -3.04
N ASN A 23 -12.38 7.27 -3.32
CA ASN A 23 -12.29 8.13 -4.50
C ASN A 23 -11.55 7.36 -5.59
N MET A 24 -12.31 6.84 -6.54
CA MET A 24 -11.84 6.07 -7.70
C MET A 24 -11.46 7.00 -8.86
N ALA A 25 -10.77 6.45 -9.85
CA ALA A 25 -10.41 7.14 -11.09
C ALA A 25 -11.62 7.88 -11.72
N GLY A 26 -11.32 9.02 -12.33
CA GLY A 26 -12.35 9.89 -12.91
C GLY A 26 -13.25 10.59 -11.88
N GLY A 27 -12.87 10.61 -10.60
CA GLY A 27 -13.64 11.25 -9.53
C GLY A 27 -14.86 10.45 -9.08
N LYS A 28 -14.94 9.16 -9.45
CA LYS A 28 -16.04 8.29 -9.06
C LYS A 28 -15.96 8.01 -7.57
N LEU A 29 -16.98 8.40 -6.82
CA LEU A 29 -17.11 8.04 -5.41
C LEU A 29 -17.79 6.67 -5.29
N PHE A 30 -17.20 5.78 -4.49
CA PHE A 30 -17.77 4.47 -4.19
C PHE A 30 -17.91 4.29 -2.68
N THR A 31 -19.15 4.21 -2.20
CA THR A 31 -19.47 4.06 -0.78
C THR A 31 -19.89 2.63 -0.47
N PHE A 32 -19.39 2.08 0.63
CA PHE A 32 -19.67 0.74 1.11
C PHE A 32 -19.78 0.70 2.64
N ARG A 33 -20.49 -0.30 3.17
CA ARG A 33 -20.63 -0.53 4.62
C ARG A 33 -19.56 -1.48 5.12
N GLU A 34 -19.31 -1.45 6.42
CA GLU A 34 -18.42 -2.42 7.07
C GLU A 34 -18.89 -3.87 6.86
N CYS A 35 -20.20 -4.14 6.95
CA CYS A 35 -20.76 -5.48 6.79
C CYS A 35 -20.60 -6.04 5.36
N ASP A 36 -20.40 -5.18 4.35
CA ASP A 36 -20.23 -5.58 2.96
C ASP A 36 -18.77 -6.02 2.63
N ILE A 37 -17.83 -5.88 3.57
CA ILE A 37 -16.41 -6.15 3.34
C ILE A 37 -16.12 -7.64 3.56
N PRO A 38 -15.77 -8.40 2.50
CA PRO A 38 -15.36 -9.79 2.65
C PRO A 38 -13.95 -9.88 3.23
N ASP A 39 -13.58 -11.06 3.71
CA ASP A 39 -12.19 -11.35 4.04
C ASP A 39 -11.28 -11.13 2.82
N PRO A 40 -10.03 -10.66 3.02
CA PRO A 40 -9.10 -10.45 1.92
C PRO A 40 -8.89 -11.74 1.11
N PRO A 41 -8.95 -11.67 -0.23
CA PRO A 41 -8.73 -12.83 -1.07
C PRO A 41 -7.27 -13.27 -0.98
N ALA A 42 -7.05 -14.59 -0.94
CA ALA A 42 -5.72 -15.18 -0.89
C ALA A 42 -5.04 -15.16 -2.28
N VAL A 43 -4.47 -14.01 -2.65
CA VAL A 43 -3.82 -13.80 -3.95
C VAL A 43 -2.32 -13.59 -3.84
N SER A 44 -1.59 -14.00 -4.88
CA SER A 44 -0.14 -13.86 -4.97
C SER A 44 0.29 -13.64 -6.42
N TYR A 45 1.12 -12.62 -6.62
CA TYR A 45 1.72 -12.28 -7.92
C TYR A 45 3.18 -12.70 -8.02
N ALA A 46 3.64 -13.60 -7.15
CA ALA A 46 5.05 -14.00 -7.12
C ALA A 46 5.54 -14.66 -8.43
N LYS A 47 4.62 -15.23 -9.21
CA LYS A 47 4.88 -15.86 -10.51
C LYS A 47 4.39 -15.02 -11.71
N SER A 48 3.65 -13.95 -11.45
CA SER A 48 2.99 -13.13 -12.47
C SER A 48 3.12 -11.64 -12.14
N ILE A 49 4.36 -11.21 -11.86
CA ILE A 49 4.66 -9.81 -11.48
C ILE A 49 4.18 -8.82 -12.54
N GLU A 50 4.19 -9.23 -13.80
CA GLU A 50 3.75 -8.42 -14.95
C GLU A 50 2.23 -8.13 -14.95
N GLU A 51 1.45 -8.88 -14.16
CA GLU A 51 0.02 -8.63 -13.99
C GLU A 51 -0.27 -7.54 -12.95
N LEU A 52 0.68 -7.26 -12.03
CA LEU A 52 0.47 -6.28 -10.95
C LEU A 52 0.02 -4.90 -11.46
N PRO A 53 0.63 -4.30 -12.51
CA PRO A 53 0.18 -3.01 -13.03
C PRO A 53 -1.29 -3.01 -13.49
N ARG A 54 -1.83 -4.17 -13.89
CA ARG A 54 -3.21 -4.32 -14.38
C ARG A 54 -4.24 -4.41 -13.27
N VAL A 55 -3.83 -4.56 -12.02
CA VAL A 55 -4.73 -4.77 -10.86
C VAL A 55 -4.47 -3.77 -9.74
N TRP A 56 -3.39 -2.98 -9.86
CA TRP A 56 -2.93 -2.09 -8.80
C TRP A 56 -3.84 -0.89 -8.60
N ASP A 57 -4.12 -0.13 -9.66
CA ASP A 57 -4.95 1.06 -9.63
C ASP A 57 -5.92 1.10 -10.83
N ASP A 58 -6.87 2.02 -10.76
CA ASP A 58 -7.89 2.28 -11.78
C ASP A 58 -7.52 3.42 -12.74
N ASN A 59 -6.32 4.01 -12.61
CA ASN A 59 -5.83 5.07 -13.48
C ASN A 59 -4.90 4.52 -14.58
N SER A 60 -4.44 3.28 -14.45
CA SER A 60 -3.59 2.61 -15.42
C SER A 60 -4.34 2.31 -16.72
N LEU A 61 -3.70 2.62 -17.85
CA LEU A 61 -4.17 2.21 -19.18
C LEU A 61 -4.19 0.68 -19.34
N ASP A 62 -3.44 -0.05 -18.51
CA ASP A 62 -3.36 -1.50 -18.54
C ASP A 62 -4.47 -2.17 -17.71
N TRP A 63 -5.39 -1.39 -17.13
CA TRP A 63 -6.55 -1.91 -16.41
C TRP A 63 -7.44 -2.75 -17.33
N ASN A 64 -7.77 -3.96 -16.87
CA ASN A 64 -8.56 -4.92 -17.65
C ASN A 64 -9.98 -5.16 -17.09
N GLY A 65 -10.42 -4.36 -16.12
CA GLY A 65 -11.74 -4.54 -15.50
C GLY A 65 -11.80 -5.56 -14.36
N THR A 66 -10.69 -6.20 -13.98
CA THR A 66 -10.70 -7.31 -13.01
C THR A 66 -9.91 -7.02 -11.73
N SER A 67 -10.52 -7.26 -10.57
CA SER A 67 -9.83 -7.21 -9.28
C SER A 67 -10.07 -8.49 -8.50
N PRO A 68 -9.09 -8.97 -7.73
CA PRO A 68 -9.30 -10.08 -6.80
C PRO A 68 -10.34 -9.77 -5.71
N LEU A 69 -10.59 -8.50 -5.40
CA LEU A 69 -11.58 -8.07 -4.43
C LEU A 69 -12.76 -7.38 -5.13
N SER A 70 -13.98 -7.77 -4.77
CA SER A 70 -15.21 -7.07 -5.15
C SER A 70 -16.07 -6.79 -3.92
N ILE A 71 -16.60 -5.58 -3.81
CA ILE A 71 -17.57 -5.19 -2.78
C ILE A 71 -18.84 -4.74 -3.52
N ASN A 72 -20.01 -5.32 -3.21
CA ASN A 72 -21.27 -5.01 -3.88
C ASN A 72 -21.15 -5.03 -5.43
N ASN A 73 -20.55 -6.09 -5.97
CA ASN A 73 -20.25 -6.27 -7.41
C ASN A 73 -19.34 -5.19 -8.03
N THR A 74 -18.67 -4.36 -7.23
CA THR A 74 -17.71 -3.36 -7.70
C THR A 74 -16.29 -3.86 -7.46
N PRO A 75 -15.47 -4.02 -8.52
CA PRO A 75 -14.05 -4.37 -8.38
C PRO A 75 -13.27 -3.31 -7.59
N ILE A 76 -12.47 -3.74 -6.61
CA ILE A 76 -11.70 -2.87 -5.72
C ILE A 76 -10.21 -3.09 -5.94
N HIS A 77 -9.53 -2.12 -6.56
CA HIS A 77 -8.11 -2.18 -6.89
C HIS A 77 -7.21 -2.30 -5.65
N LEU A 78 -6.02 -2.88 -5.82
CA LEU A 78 -5.10 -3.14 -4.71
C LEU A 78 -4.70 -1.86 -3.97
N VAL A 79 -4.59 -0.73 -4.67
CA VAL A 79 -4.24 0.58 -4.08
C VAL A 79 -5.23 1.00 -2.97
N TYR A 80 -6.48 0.55 -3.04
CA TYR A 80 -7.53 0.90 -2.08
C TYR A 80 -7.62 -0.04 -0.87
N TRP A 81 -6.89 -1.15 -0.86
CA TRP A 81 -6.93 -2.13 0.23
C TRP A 81 -6.63 -1.55 1.63
N PRO A 82 -5.68 -0.61 1.81
CA PRO A 82 -5.49 0.04 3.11
C PRO A 82 -6.75 0.76 3.58
N THR A 83 -7.46 1.47 2.69
CA THR A 83 -8.68 2.20 3.03
C THR A 83 -9.82 1.25 3.40
N VAL A 84 -9.91 0.10 2.74
CA VAL A 84 -10.92 -0.93 3.01
C VAL A 84 -10.66 -1.65 4.33
N TYR A 85 -9.44 -2.12 4.57
CA TYR A 85 -9.16 -3.06 5.66
C TYR A 85 -8.57 -2.42 6.92
N LYS A 86 -7.77 -1.35 6.84
CA LYS A 86 -6.95 -0.85 7.96
C LYS A 86 -7.76 -0.56 9.23
N TYR A 87 -8.97 -0.04 9.08
CA TYR A 87 -9.75 0.47 10.22
C TYR A 87 -10.81 -0.50 10.76
N TRP A 88 -11.53 -1.20 9.89
CA TRP A 88 -12.64 -2.09 10.31
C TRP A 88 -12.27 -3.57 10.32
N ARG A 89 -11.13 -3.92 9.75
CA ARG A 89 -10.64 -5.30 9.60
C ARG A 89 -9.16 -5.34 9.97
N GLY A 90 -8.82 -4.76 11.12
CA GLY A 90 -7.42 -4.58 11.55
C GLY A 90 -6.62 -5.89 11.62
N THR A 91 -7.23 -6.98 12.06
CA THR A 91 -6.59 -8.31 12.09
C THR A 91 -6.31 -8.82 10.67
N GLN A 92 -7.28 -8.74 9.77
CA GLN A 92 -7.11 -9.12 8.37
C GLN A 92 -6.07 -8.23 7.68
N TRP A 93 -6.11 -6.92 7.94
CA TRP A 93 -5.12 -5.97 7.44
C TRP A 93 -3.71 -6.35 7.89
N LYS A 94 -3.50 -6.70 9.17
CA LYS A 94 -2.20 -7.19 9.66
C LYS A 94 -1.70 -8.39 8.87
N GLY A 95 -2.59 -9.31 8.48
CA GLY A 95 -2.26 -10.47 7.64
C GLY A 95 -1.81 -10.13 6.21
N VAL A 96 -2.46 -9.14 5.56
CA VAL A 96 -2.17 -8.81 4.15
C VAL A 96 -1.25 -7.61 3.95
N LYS A 97 -1.02 -6.78 4.98
CA LYS A 97 -0.25 -5.52 4.92
C LYS A 97 1.13 -5.71 4.32
N LYS A 98 1.86 -6.76 4.72
CA LYS A 98 3.20 -7.02 4.20
C LYS A 98 3.16 -7.31 2.70
N THR A 99 2.29 -8.21 2.27
CA THR A 99 2.13 -8.59 0.87
C THR A 99 1.72 -7.39 0.01
N TRP A 100 0.76 -6.59 0.50
CA TRP A 100 0.37 -5.34 -0.16
C TRP A 100 1.54 -4.36 -0.30
N PHE A 101 2.35 -4.21 0.75
CA PHE A 101 3.53 -3.34 0.72
C PHE A 101 4.59 -3.84 -0.27
N ASP A 102 4.82 -5.16 -0.35
CA ASP A 102 5.70 -5.76 -1.35
C ASP A 102 5.22 -5.44 -2.79
N TRP A 103 3.90 -5.50 -3.05
CA TRP A 103 3.32 -5.10 -4.34
C TRP A 103 3.51 -3.61 -4.64
N LYS A 104 3.29 -2.74 -3.64
CA LYS A 104 3.53 -1.29 -3.76
C LYS A 104 4.98 -1.00 -4.19
N ILE A 105 5.95 -1.72 -3.62
CA ILE A 105 7.37 -1.58 -3.98
C ILE A 105 7.61 -1.95 -5.45
N LEU A 106 7.02 -3.06 -5.90
CA LEU A 106 7.17 -3.52 -7.28
C LEU A 106 6.57 -2.52 -8.27
N ILE A 107 5.35 -2.04 -8.00
CA ILE A 107 4.68 -1.03 -8.83
C ILE A 107 5.51 0.25 -8.94
N ARG A 108 6.04 0.75 -7.82
CA ARG A 108 6.93 1.93 -7.85
C ARG A 108 8.17 1.71 -8.71
N ALA A 109 8.73 0.50 -8.71
CA ALA A 109 9.90 0.17 -9.51
C ALA A 109 9.57 0.04 -11.02
N MET A 110 8.35 -0.36 -11.36
CA MET A 110 7.84 -0.49 -12.73
C MET A 110 7.29 0.84 -13.29
N SER A 111 6.83 1.75 -12.42
CA SER A 111 6.19 3.00 -12.84
C SER A 111 7.10 3.86 -13.72
N GLY A 112 6.54 4.33 -14.84
CA GLY A 112 7.26 5.12 -15.85
C GLY A 112 8.32 4.35 -16.63
N LYS A 113 8.26 3.01 -16.68
CA LYS A 113 9.19 2.15 -17.43
C LYS A 113 8.43 1.17 -18.29
N SER A 114 9.02 0.78 -19.43
CA SER A 114 8.58 -0.41 -20.13
C SER A 114 8.94 -1.66 -19.33
N MET A 115 8.17 -2.75 -19.48
CA MET A 115 8.49 -4.02 -18.83
C MET A 115 9.84 -4.59 -19.31
N VAL A 116 10.23 -4.28 -20.55
CA VAL A 116 11.55 -4.63 -21.09
C VAL A 116 12.66 -3.91 -20.32
N ASP A 117 12.57 -2.59 -20.14
CA ASP A 117 13.57 -1.82 -19.39
C ASP A 117 13.66 -2.26 -17.92
N PHE A 118 12.51 -2.58 -17.33
CA PHE A 118 12.43 -3.15 -16.00
C PHE A 118 13.24 -4.45 -15.92
N TRP A 119 12.99 -5.40 -16.81
CA TRP A 119 13.68 -6.70 -16.78
C TRP A 119 15.14 -6.63 -17.18
N VAL A 120 15.55 -5.73 -18.08
CA VAL A 120 16.97 -5.47 -18.38
C VAL A 120 17.73 -5.12 -17.09
N ARG A 121 17.13 -4.28 -16.23
CA ARG A 121 17.74 -3.86 -14.96
C ARG A 121 17.70 -4.94 -13.87
N TYR A 122 16.63 -5.74 -13.85
CA TYR A 122 16.33 -6.71 -12.80
C TYR A 122 16.45 -8.17 -13.25
N SER A 123 17.37 -8.43 -14.17
CA SER A 123 17.79 -9.78 -14.55
C SER A 123 19.23 -10.06 -14.15
N THR A 124 19.60 -11.34 -14.12
CA THR A 124 20.98 -11.81 -13.94
C THR A 124 21.37 -12.68 -15.13
N PRO A 125 22.59 -12.51 -15.69
CA PRO A 125 23.08 -13.37 -16.74
C PRO A 125 23.33 -14.79 -16.21
N ASP A 126 23.05 -15.79 -17.04
CA ASP A 126 23.57 -17.14 -16.82
C ASP A 126 25.02 -17.27 -17.29
N LYS A 127 25.55 -18.50 -17.21
CA LYS A 127 26.92 -18.83 -17.66
C LYS A 127 27.18 -18.57 -19.16
N PHE A 128 26.15 -18.36 -19.96
CA PHE A 128 26.24 -18.05 -21.39
C PHE A 128 25.91 -16.57 -21.69
N GLY A 129 25.71 -15.75 -20.65
CA GLY A 129 25.37 -14.33 -20.80
C GLY A 129 23.90 -14.05 -21.08
N LYS A 130 23.03 -15.07 -21.10
CA LYS A 130 21.59 -14.87 -21.29
C LYS A 130 20.97 -14.33 -20.01
N LEU A 131 20.22 -13.23 -20.09
CA LEU A 131 19.55 -12.62 -18.96
C LEU A 131 18.34 -13.44 -18.49
N HIS A 132 18.28 -13.69 -17.19
CA HIS A 132 17.14 -14.32 -16.50
C HIS A 132 16.54 -13.37 -15.48
N PRO A 133 15.23 -13.09 -15.53
CA PRO A 133 14.54 -12.29 -14.52
C PRO A 133 14.82 -12.76 -13.10
N LEU A 134 15.06 -11.80 -12.19
CA LEU A 134 15.12 -12.11 -10.77
C LEU A 134 13.78 -12.68 -10.30
N LYS A 135 13.84 -13.75 -9.50
CA LYS A 135 12.65 -14.26 -8.79
C LYS A 135 12.12 -13.21 -7.81
N TYR A 136 10.86 -13.37 -7.40
CA TYR A 136 10.14 -12.43 -6.52
C TYR A 136 10.93 -11.98 -5.28
N THR A 137 11.42 -12.91 -4.46
CA THR A 137 12.12 -12.57 -3.21
C THR A 137 13.47 -11.86 -3.46
N PRO A 138 14.37 -12.37 -4.33
CA PRO A 138 15.58 -11.64 -4.71
C PRO A 138 15.31 -10.24 -5.29
N LEU A 139 14.26 -10.09 -6.08
CA LEU A 139 13.85 -8.82 -6.65
C LEU A 139 13.47 -7.82 -5.55
N LEU A 140 12.58 -8.23 -4.62
CA LEU A 140 12.20 -7.38 -3.48
C LEU A 140 13.40 -7.01 -2.60
N ALA A 141 14.31 -7.95 -2.34
CA ALA A 141 15.53 -7.68 -1.57
C ALA A 141 16.41 -6.63 -2.27
N ARG A 142 16.57 -6.73 -3.59
CA ARG A 142 17.33 -5.76 -4.38
C ARG A 142 16.66 -4.38 -4.38
N LEU A 143 15.34 -4.31 -4.51
CA LEU A 143 14.59 -3.05 -4.45
C LEU A 143 14.67 -2.41 -3.05
N ALA A 144 14.57 -3.21 -1.99
CA ALA A 144 14.71 -2.74 -0.61
C ALA A 144 16.11 -2.17 -0.35
N ALA A 145 17.17 -2.84 -0.83
CA ALA A 145 18.54 -2.34 -0.71
C ALA A 145 18.74 -1.01 -1.46
N GLN A 146 18.16 -0.87 -2.66
CA GLN A 146 18.20 0.38 -3.42
C GLN A 146 17.46 1.52 -2.71
N ARG A 147 16.27 1.25 -2.17
CA ARG A 147 15.51 2.23 -1.37
C ARG A 147 16.30 2.69 -0.16
N ARG A 148 16.87 1.74 0.60
CA ARG A 148 17.71 2.05 1.75
C ARG A 148 18.88 2.96 1.38
N LEU A 149 19.60 2.65 0.29
CA LEU A 149 20.72 3.48 -0.18
C LEU A 149 20.26 4.88 -0.59
N ALA A 150 19.08 5.00 -1.23
CA ALA A 150 18.52 6.29 -1.61
C ALA A 150 18.09 7.11 -0.38
N ASP A 151 17.46 6.47 0.60
CA ASP A 151 17.05 7.09 1.86
C ASP A 151 18.26 7.54 2.69
N GLU A 152 19.34 6.74 2.72
CA GLU A 152 20.60 7.13 3.36
C GLU A 152 21.19 8.39 2.73
N LYS A 153 21.31 8.43 1.40
CA LYS A 153 21.80 9.62 0.68
C LYS A 153 20.92 10.86 0.94
N LEU A 154 19.61 10.69 0.93
CA LEU A 154 18.68 11.79 1.15
C LEU A 154 18.68 12.26 2.61
N ALA A 155 18.82 11.34 3.56
CA ALA A 155 18.97 11.68 4.97
C ALA A 155 20.26 12.46 5.24
N ASP A 156 21.36 12.10 4.58
CA ASP A 156 22.62 12.83 4.70
C ASP A 156 22.55 14.22 4.06
N LEU A 157 21.78 14.40 2.99
CA LEU A 157 21.47 15.72 2.46
C LEU A 157 20.60 16.52 3.44
N ALA A 158 19.54 15.91 3.96
CA ALA A 158 18.62 16.54 4.91
C ALA A 158 19.31 17.03 6.18
N ARG A 159 20.22 16.22 6.75
CA ARG A 159 21.00 16.59 7.95
C ARG A 159 21.95 17.77 7.70
N ARG A 160 22.35 18.02 6.45
CA ARG A 160 23.19 19.16 6.09
C ARG A 160 22.38 20.43 5.84
N GLU A 161 21.15 20.30 5.36
CA GLU A 161 20.32 21.44 4.94
C GLU A 161 19.26 21.88 5.96
N LEU A 162 18.80 20.96 6.83
CA LEU A 162 17.70 21.20 7.75
C LEU A 162 18.22 21.32 9.19
N THR A 163 17.49 22.06 10.01
CA THR A 163 17.74 22.13 11.45
C THR A 163 17.22 20.88 12.17
N THR A 164 17.75 20.61 13.37
CA THR A 164 17.26 19.52 14.23
C THR A 164 15.76 19.64 14.51
N GLU A 165 15.25 20.86 14.68
CA GLU A 165 13.83 21.14 14.92
C GLU A 165 12.94 20.69 13.77
N GLN A 166 13.40 20.88 12.52
CA GLN A 166 12.70 20.41 11.32
C GLN A 166 12.74 18.88 11.16
N LEU A 167 13.69 18.22 11.83
CA LEU A 167 13.85 16.76 11.85
C LEU A 167 13.29 16.14 13.13
N THR A 168 12.13 16.61 13.58
CA THR A 168 11.43 16.06 14.74
C THR A 168 10.03 15.56 14.43
N TYR A 169 9.53 14.65 15.26
CA TYR A 169 8.15 14.19 15.25
C TYR A 169 7.60 14.07 16.66
N ARG A 170 6.28 14.18 16.80
CA ARG A 170 5.60 14.07 18.09
C ARG A 170 5.15 12.63 18.31
N LYS A 171 5.45 12.08 19.49
CA LYS A 171 4.91 10.79 19.97
C LYS A 171 4.26 11.04 21.33
N GLY A 172 2.93 11.04 21.36
CA GLY A 172 2.16 11.46 22.54
C GLY A 172 2.40 12.93 22.87
N VAL A 173 2.94 13.21 24.06
CA VAL A 173 3.25 14.58 24.51
C VAL A 173 4.70 14.98 24.21
N GLN A 174 5.57 14.01 23.87
CA GLN A 174 7.00 14.24 23.70
C GLN A 174 7.39 14.50 22.23
N LEU A 175 8.40 15.34 22.06
CA LEU A 175 9.04 15.60 20.78
C LEU A 175 10.30 14.73 20.66
N HIS A 176 10.43 14.01 19.56
CA HIS A 176 11.56 13.13 19.27
C HIS A 176 12.29 13.58 18.01
N VAL A 177 13.62 13.54 18.05
CA VAL A 177 14.45 13.74 16.86
C VAL A 177 14.46 12.48 16.01
N MET A 178 14.28 12.63 14.70
CA MET A 178 14.33 11.54 13.75
C MET A 178 15.76 11.02 13.61
N THR A 179 15.94 9.71 13.81
CA THR A 179 17.25 9.05 13.69
C THR A 179 17.32 8.11 12.48
N LYS A 180 16.20 7.45 12.14
CA LYS A 180 16.10 6.50 11.03
C LYS A 180 16.23 7.23 9.67
N PRO A 181 17.14 6.81 8.78
CA PRO A 181 17.32 7.45 7.47
C PRO A 181 16.03 7.55 6.65
N ALA A 182 15.21 6.49 6.61
CA ALA A 182 13.93 6.50 5.92
C ALA A 182 12.97 7.61 6.42
N MET A 183 12.88 7.79 7.74
CA MET A 183 12.03 8.84 8.34
C MET A 183 12.54 10.25 8.00
N ILE A 184 13.86 10.43 8.05
CA ILE A 184 14.49 11.72 7.69
C ILE A 184 14.28 12.01 6.20
N ALA A 185 14.48 11.01 5.33
CA ALA A 185 14.25 11.11 3.91
C ALA A 185 12.78 11.46 3.58
N ALA A 186 11.83 10.81 4.24
CA ALA A 186 10.39 11.13 4.11
C ALA A 186 10.08 12.57 4.55
N CYS A 187 10.63 13.01 5.68
CA CYS A 187 10.46 14.39 6.16
C CYS A 187 11.04 15.39 5.14
N TYR A 188 12.22 15.12 4.62
CA TYR A 188 12.89 15.97 3.63
C TYR A 188 12.09 16.08 2.33
N ARG A 189 11.59 14.95 1.79
CA ARG A 189 10.68 14.92 0.63
C ARG A 189 9.46 15.82 0.84
N ARG A 190 8.79 15.67 1.98
CA ARG A 190 7.62 16.47 2.36
C ARG A 190 7.94 17.97 2.43
N LEU A 191 9.04 18.35 3.07
CA LEU A 191 9.43 19.76 3.23
C LEU A 191 9.85 20.41 1.90
N LYS A 192 10.41 19.62 0.98
CA LYS A 192 10.88 20.11 -0.32
C LYS A 192 9.82 19.98 -1.43
N GLY A 193 8.65 19.41 -1.13
CA GLY A 193 7.61 19.12 -2.13
C GLY A 193 8.03 18.07 -3.16
N ILE A 194 9.03 17.24 -2.84
CA ILE A 194 9.54 16.17 -3.70
C ILE A 194 8.76 14.90 -3.35
N ASP A 195 7.55 14.80 -3.88
CA ASP A 195 6.72 13.58 -3.83
C ASP A 195 6.21 13.20 -2.42
N VAL A 196 4.94 13.51 -2.15
CA VAL A 196 4.26 13.31 -0.85
C VAL A 196 3.32 12.12 -0.94
N GLU A 197 3.87 10.91 -1.01
CA GLU A 197 3.07 9.70 -0.81
C GLU A 197 3.41 9.03 0.51
N ASP A 198 2.54 9.30 1.48
CA ASP A 198 2.37 8.73 2.81
C ASP A 198 3.17 7.43 3.06
N GLU A 199 4.39 7.61 3.57
CA GLU A 199 5.15 6.53 4.19
C GLU A 199 4.63 6.35 5.61
N GLY A 200 3.52 5.63 5.73
CA GLY A 200 3.03 5.11 7.00
C GLY A 200 3.99 4.06 7.57
N TYR A 201 5.15 4.51 8.06
CA TYR A 201 5.93 3.77 9.04
C TYR A 201 5.17 3.85 10.36
N ASP A 202 4.09 3.07 10.46
CA ASP A 202 3.53 2.70 11.74
C ASP A 202 4.54 1.74 12.39
N ASP A 203 5.51 2.30 13.11
CA ASP A 203 6.22 1.61 14.20
C ASP A 203 5.17 1.30 15.28
N GLU A 204 4.47 0.15 15.14
CA GLU A 204 4.03 -0.63 16.29
C GLU A 204 5.18 -1.57 16.70
#